data_AF-A0A7J6M1Y6-F1
#
_entry.id   AF-A0A7J6M1Y6-F1
#
_cell.length_a   1.000
_cell.length_b   1.000
_cell.length_c   1.000
_cell.angle_alpha   90.00
_cell.angle_beta   90.00
_cell.angle_gamma   90.00
#
_symmetry.space_group_name_H-M   'P 1'
#
loop_
_entity.id
_entity.type
_entity.pdbx_description
1 polymer ?
#
loop_
_entity_poly.entity_id
_entity_poly.type
_entity_poly.pdbx_seq_one_letter_code
_entity_poly.pdbx_strand_id
1 'polypeptide(L)'
;MPVDPEFLLGHAAVERRRARKRRSYRRLAWRCSCLVLVALAVVCIGGLGAAVTQALHAHYVELVDKRNVTASTIQYTIDYPSQDNIHPGQWIKYEAPSERTRNYSPVATDDGQATMLAVKVLSGVSLEMAQDVWPGSLMHIYGPLPPLPAILRSLDTSAARVGFFCFGGAITACVDPIRALLNHGAEVRLLYFNKGPEQVLFRRQLDGLKALYPEKYRVHYVYTRPGEKADSPGEWTGRLNSDMVADIFSDWYDFPARFESAGHWKDRVYDMPLGEWLGETLWE
;
A
#
# COMPACT_ATOMS: atom_id res chain seq x y z
N MET A 1 57.03 3.92 26.89
CA MET A 1 56.63 5.27 26.43
C MET A 1 55.55 5.78 27.37
N PRO A 2 55.65 7.01 27.91
CA PRO A 2 54.58 7.57 28.72
C PRO A 2 53.37 7.88 27.82
N VAL A 3 52.19 7.43 28.25
CA VAL A 3 50.92 7.70 27.55
C VAL A 3 50.58 9.17 27.72
N ASP A 4 50.23 9.83 26.62
CA ASP A 4 49.87 11.25 26.58
C ASP A 4 48.70 11.55 27.55
N PRO A 5 48.86 12.47 28.52
CA PRO A 5 47.81 12.89 29.44
C PRO A 5 46.54 13.40 28.73
N GLU A 6 46.65 14.02 27.55
CA GLU A 6 45.48 14.48 26.79
C GLU A 6 44.67 13.31 26.21
N PHE A 7 45.33 12.22 25.82
CA PHE A 7 44.68 10.99 25.35
C PHE A 7 43.85 10.33 26.46
N LEU A 8 44.37 10.30 27.70
CA LEU A 8 43.67 9.76 28.87
C LEU A 8 42.47 10.62 29.29
N LEU A 9 42.59 11.95 29.21
CA LEU A 9 41.49 12.89 29.47
C LEU A 9 40.37 12.77 28.43
N GLY A 10 40.73 12.63 27.15
CA GLY A 10 39.78 12.38 26.06
C GLY A 10 39.02 11.06 26.23
N HIS A 11 39.72 9.98 26.57
CA HIS A 11 39.11 8.66 26.78
C HIS A 11 38.15 8.64 27.99
N ALA A 12 38.53 9.30 29.09
CA ALA A 12 37.68 9.43 30.28
C ALA A 12 36.42 10.29 30.02
N ALA A 13 36.50 11.28 29.12
CA ALA A 13 35.33 12.08 28.71
C ALA A 13 34.37 11.27 27.80
N VAL A 14 34.92 10.46 26.90
CA VAL A 14 34.14 9.55 26.02
C VAL A 14 33.41 8.48 26.84
N GLU A 15 34.09 7.85 27.80
CA GLU A 15 33.47 6.84 28.68
C GLU A 15 32.38 7.45 29.59
N ARG A 16 32.57 8.67 30.10
CA ARG A 16 31.52 9.39 30.85
C ARG A 16 30.29 9.71 29.99
N ARG A 17 30.47 10.06 28.71
CA ARG A 17 29.36 10.26 27.74
C ARG A 17 28.64 8.93 27.43
N ARG A 18 29.37 7.84 27.23
CA ARG A 18 28.81 6.49 27.00
C ARG A 18 28.00 5.99 28.20
N ALA A 19 28.50 6.20 29.42
CA ALA A 19 27.79 5.81 30.65
C ALA A 19 26.51 6.62 30.89
N ARG A 20 26.49 7.93 30.55
CA ARG A 20 25.26 8.75 30.59
C ARG A 20 24.22 8.27 29.56
N LYS A 21 24.64 7.95 28.32
CA LYS A 21 23.73 7.37 27.31
C LYS A 21 23.16 6.02 27.76
N ARG A 22 23.97 5.09 28.28
CA ARG A 22 23.48 3.78 28.80
C ARG A 22 22.44 3.92 29.92
N ARG A 23 22.60 4.89 30.82
CA ARG A 23 21.61 5.19 31.88
C ARG A 23 20.32 5.82 31.34
N SER A 24 20.39 6.60 30.27
CA SER A 24 19.21 7.16 29.60
C SER A 24 18.42 6.06 28.88
N TYR A 25 19.10 5.21 28.11
CA TYR A 25 18.48 4.07 27.42
C TYR A 25 17.86 3.07 28.39
N ARG A 26 18.48 2.78 29.54
CA ARG A 26 17.88 1.92 30.57
C ARG A 26 16.61 2.51 31.17
N ARG A 27 16.53 3.82 31.40
CA ARG A 27 15.32 4.49 31.91
C ARG A 27 14.22 4.55 30.86
N LEU A 28 14.57 4.76 29.59
CA LEU A 28 13.63 4.74 28.47
C LEU A 28 13.07 3.32 28.25
N ALA A 29 13.94 2.31 28.26
CA ALA A 29 13.54 0.90 28.17
C ALA A 29 12.60 0.50 29.31
N TRP A 30 12.88 0.91 30.55
CA TRP A 30 11.98 0.66 31.69
C TRP A 30 10.61 1.33 31.53
N ARG A 31 10.56 2.57 31.03
CA ARG A 31 9.30 3.27 30.77
C ARG A 31 8.49 2.62 29.65
N CYS A 32 9.15 2.15 28.58
CA CYS A 32 8.51 1.39 27.52
C CYS A 32 8.00 0.03 28.02
N SER A 33 8.78 -0.68 28.85
CA SER A 33 8.36 -1.96 29.43
C SER A 33 7.14 -1.83 30.35
N CYS A 34 7.05 -0.78 31.17
CA CYS A 34 5.85 -0.56 32.00
C CYS A 34 4.62 -0.19 31.16
N LEU A 35 4.78 0.59 30.09
CA LEU A 35 3.67 0.91 29.18
C LEU A 35 3.17 -0.32 28.41
N VAL A 36 4.08 -1.20 27.99
CA VAL A 36 3.75 -2.48 27.34
C VAL A 36 3.00 -3.40 28.32
N LEU A 37 3.43 -3.49 29.57
CA LEU A 37 2.76 -4.30 30.59
C LEU A 37 1.36 -3.78 30.94
N VAL A 38 1.17 -2.46 31.01
CA VAL A 38 -0.15 -1.85 31.24
C VAL A 38 -1.07 -2.04 30.02
N ALA A 39 -0.55 -1.90 28.80
CA ALA A 39 -1.32 -2.17 27.58
C ALA A 39 -1.74 -3.64 27.47
N LEU A 40 -0.85 -4.58 27.80
CA LEU A 40 -1.16 -6.01 27.83
C LEU A 40 -2.22 -6.36 28.89
N ALA A 41 -2.18 -5.72 30.07
CA ALA A 41 -3.19 -5.94 31.11
C ALA A 41 -4.58 -5.43 30.69
N VAL A 42 -4.66 -4.32 29.95
CA VAL A 42 -5.95 -3.80 29.42
C VAL A 42 -6.51 -4.70 28.33
N VAL A 43 -5.66 -5.30 27.49
CA VAL A 43 -6.07 -6.23 26.42
C VAL A 43 -6.61 -7.56 26.99
N CYS A 44 -6.04 -8.06 28.08
CA CYS A 44 -6.45 -9.35 28.67
C CYS A 44 -7.80 -9.31 29.42
N ILE A 45 -8.28 -8.13 29.86
CA ILE A 45 -9.51 -8.00 30.65
C ILE A 45 -10.75 -7.78 29.77
N GLY A 46 -10.59 -7.36 28.51
CA GLY A 46 -11.68 -6.84 27.67
C GLY A 46 -12.23 -7.74 26.56
N GLY A 47 -11.86 -9.02 26.45
CA GLY A 47 -12.38 -9.91 25.39
C GLY A 47 -11.98 -9.55 23.94
N LEU A 48 -11.31 -8.42 23.73
CA LEU A 48 -10.69 -7.98 22.46
C LEU A 48 -9.35 -8.68 22.16
N GLY A 49 -8.86 -9.52 23.07
CA GLY A 49 -7.54 -10.14 22.98
C GLY A 49 -7.34 -11.00 21.73
N ALA A 50 -8.31 -11.84 21.37
CA ALA A 50 -8.14 -12.82 20.28
C ALA A 50 -7.96 -12.15 18.90
N ALA A 51 -8.76 -11.12 18.59
CA ALA A 51 -8.70 -10.41 17.31
C ALA A 51 -7.44 -9.53 17.17
N VAL A 52 -6.90 -9.02 18.28
CA VAL A 52 -5.67 -8.22 18.28
C VAL A 52 -4.41 -9.10 18.30
N THR A 53 -4.45 -10.30 18.88
CA THR A 53 -3.30 -11.22 18.91
C THR A 53 -3.00 -11.91 17.58
N GLN A 54 -3.97 -12.07 16.69
CA GLN A 54 -3.75 -12.73 15.39
C GLN A 54 -2.97 -11.84 14.41
N ALA A 55 -3.11 -10.51 14.54
CA ALA A 55 -2.56 -9.49 13.63
C ALA A 55 -1.01 -9.31 13.65
N LEU A 56 -0.26 -10.07 14.45
CA LEU A 56 1.19 -9.92 14.61
C LEU A 56 1.98 -11.22 14.43
N HIS A 57 1.34 -12.33 14.06
CA HIS A 57 2.08 -13.55 13.82
C HIS A 57 2.84 -13.46 12.50
N ALA A 58 4.08 -13.92 12.54
CA ALA A 58 4.88 -14.07 11.34
C ALA A 58 4.59 -15.43 10.72
N HIS A 59 4.41 -15.43 9.41
CA HIS A 59 4.13 -16.58 8.58
C HIS A 59 5.30 -16.79 7.63
N TYR A 60 5.68 -18.04 7.42
CA TYR A 60 6.47 -18.42 6.25
C TYR A 60 5.49 -18.71 5.12
N VAL A 61 5.53 -17.86 4.10
CA VAL A 61 4.60 -17.88 2.97
C VAL A 61 5.37 -18.27 1.72
N GLU A 62 4.92 -19.32 1.04
CA GLU A 62 5.59 -19.77 -0.18
C GLU A 62 5.33 -18.80 -1.34
N LEU A 63 6.39 -18.44 -2.05
CA LEU A 63 6.27 -17.76 -3.33
C LEU A 63 5.94 -18.78 -4.42
N VAL A 64 4.77 -18.62 -5.06
CA VAL A 64 4.32 -19.47 -6.17
C VAL A 64 4.90 -19.00 -7.50
N ASP A 65 4.86 -17.69 -7.77
CA ASP A 65 5.30 -17.13 -9.04
C ASP A 65 5.97 -15.76 -8.88
N LYS A 66 6.91 -15.44 -9.76
CA LYS A 66 7.63 -14.17 -9.82
C LYS A 66 7.73 -13.71 -11.26
N ARG A 67 7.09 -12.59 -11.59
CA ARG A 67 7.03 -12.05 -12.95
C ARG A 67 7.41 -10.58 -13.00
N ASN A 68 8.34 -10.23 -13.88
CA ASN A 68 8.58 -8.83 -14.25
C ASN A 68 7.36 -8.31 -15.02
N VAL A 69 6.60 -7.39 -14.44
CA VAL A 69 5.41 -6.80 -15.07
C VAL A 69 5.70 -5.45 -15.70
N THR A 70 6.75 -4.76 -15.23
CA THR A 70 7.30 -3.55 -15.86
C THR A 70 8.83 -3.59 -15.73
N ALA A 71 9.53 -2.66 -16.37
CA ALA A 71 10.99 -2.53 -16.22
C ALA A 71 11.45 -2.24 -14.77
N SER A 72 10.54 -1.84 -13.88
CA SER A 72 10.86 -1.50 -12.48
C SER A 72 9.90 -2.11 -11.47
N THR A 73 9.06 -3.07 -11.87
CA THR A 73 8.06 -3.67 -10.99
C THR A 73 7.97 -5.17 -11.24
N ILE A 74 8.05 -5.91 -10.14
CA ILE A 74 7.93 -7.36 -10.11
C ILE A 74 6.62 -7.68 -9.40
N GLN A 75 5.81 -8.53 -10.02
CA GLN A 75 4.65 -9.14 -9.40
C GLN A 75 5.09 -10.46 -8.76
N TYR A 76 4.75 -10.62 -7.49
CA TYR A 76 4.94 -11.85 -6.72
C TYR A 76 3.58 -12.44 -6.45
N THR A 77 3.38 -13.71 -6.76
CA THR A 77 2.16 -14.45 -6.41
C THR A 77 2.50 -15.36 -5.25
N ILE A 78 1.82 -15.20 -4.13
CA ILE A 78 2.06 -15.93 -2.88
C ILE A 78 0.85 -16.81 -2.56
N ASP A 79 1.13 -17.99 -2.01
CA ASP A 79 0.13 -18.88 -1.43
C ASP A 79 0.03 -18.57 0.06
N TYR A 80 -0.94 -17.74 0.44
CA TYR A 80 -1.04 -17.20 1.78
C TYR A 80 -1.82 -18.17 2.70
N PRO A 81 -1.21 -18.70 3.77
CA PRO A 81 -1.72 -19.89 4.48
C PRO A 81 -2.88 -19.63 5.48
N SER A 82 -3.66 -18.55 5.35
CA SER A 82 -4.82 -18.31 6.23
C SER A 82 -6.11 -18.86 5.63
N GLN A 83 -6.92 -19.55 6.45
CA GLN A 83 -8.24 -20.08 6.06
C GLN A 83 -9.20 -19.00 5.53
N ASP A 84 -8.95 -17.73 5.83
CA ASP A 84 -9.81 -16.59 5.46
C ASP A 84 -9.28 -15.73 4.30
N ASN A 85 -8.14 -16.09 3.67
CA ASN A 85 -7.42 -15.24 2.71
C ASN A 85 -7.09 -13.84 3.29
N ILE A 86 -6.41 -12.99 2.51
CA ILE A 86 -6.24 -11.57 2.85
C ILE A 86 -7.46 -10.81 2.34
N HIS A 87 -8.22 -10.20 3.25
CA HIS A 87 -9.42 -9.44 2.90
C HIS A 87 -9.09 -8.07 2.28
N PRO A 88 -10.00 -7.51 1.45
CA PRO A 88 -9.83 -6.18 0.90
C PRO A 88 -9.43 -5.15 1.97
N GLY A 89 -8.38 -4.39 1.67
CA GLY A 89 -7.85 -3.34 2.52
C GLY A 89 -6.94 -3.79 3.66
N GLN A 90 -6.84 -5.08 3.95
CA GLN A 90 -5.76 -5.60 4.77
C GLN A 90 -4.42 -5.47 4.05
N TRP A 91 -3.35 -5.44 4.83
CA TRP A 91 -2.00 -5.31 4.31
C TRP A 91 -1.06 -6.25 5.04
N ILE A 92 0.09 -6.50 4.44
CA ILE A 92 1.11 -7.37 5.03
C ILE A 92 2.43 -6.62 5.15
N LYS A 93 3.31 -7.13 6.00
CA LYS A 93 4.68 -6.64 6.14
C LYS A 93 5.64 -7.78 5.82
N TYR A 94 6.46 -7.58 4.79
CA TYR A 94 7.55 -8.49 4.46
C TYR A 94 8.81 -8.07 5.21
N GLU A 95 9.55 -9.05 5.70
CA GLU A 95 10.88 -8.88 6.29
C GLU A 95 11.94 -9.48 5.37
N ALA A 96 12.90 -8.62 4.98
CA ALA A 96 14.03 -9.02 4.16
C ALA A 96 15.12 -9.71 4.99
N PRO A 97 16.08 -10.40 4.35
CA PRO A 97 17.23 -10.99 5.04
C PRO A 97 18.04 -10.00 5.89
N SER A 98 18.05 -8.70 5.54
CA SER A 98 18.65 -7.65 6.37
C SER A 98 17.85 -7.27 7.63
N GLU A 99 16.77 -8.00 7.95
CA GLU A 99 15.81 -7.72 9.04
C GLU A 99 15.05 -6.39 8.87
N ARG A 100 15.23 -5.71 7.73
CA ARG A 100 14.43 -4.55 7.37
C ARG A 100 13.08 -5.00 6.84
N THR A 101 12.05 -4.20 7.14
CA THR A 101 10.69 -4.53 6.77
C THR A 101 10.09 -3.52 5.80
N ARG A 102 9.15 -3.97 4.96
CA ARG A 102 8.34 -3.11 4.10
C ARG A 102 6.90 -3.60 4.02
N ASN A 103 5.98 -2.65 4.01
CA ASN A 103 4.55 -2.91 3.90
C ASN A 103 4.15 -3.07 2.43
N TYR A 104 3.22 -3.99 2.18
CA TYR A 104 2.65 -4.22 0.86
C TYR A 104 1.13 -4.37 0.99
N SER A 105 0.41 -3.75 0.07
CA SER A 105 -1.03 -3.96 -0.13
C SER A 105 -1.22 -5.12 -1.10
N PRO A 106 -1.72 -6.26 -0.64
CA PRO A 106 -1.94 -7.41 -1.49
C PRO A 106 -3.18 -7.23 -2.35
N VAL A 107 -3.20 -7.92 -3.50
CA VAL A 107 -4.33 -7.92 -4.44
C VAL A 107 -4.74 -9.36 -4.67
N ALA A 108 -6.02 -9.67 -4.48
CA ALA A 108 -6.54 -11.00 -4.78
C ALA A 108 -6.41 -11.33 -6.29
N THR A 109 -6.07 -12.59 -6.60
CA THR A 109 -6.22 -13.14 -7.96
C THR A 109 -7.69 -13.24 -8.35
N ASP A 110 -7.96 -13.33 -9.66
CA ASP A 110 -9.35 -13.33 -10.17
C ASP A 110 -10.15 -14.56 -9.71
N ASP A 111 -9.49 -15.68 -9.44
CA ASP A 111 -10.09 -16.91 -8.88
C ASP A 111 -10.08 -16.94 -7.34
N GLY A 112 -9.50 -15.92 -6.70
CA GLY A 112 -9.37 -15.79 -5.25
C GLY A 112 -8.49 -16.87 -4.60
N GLN A 113 -7.75 -17.67 -5.38
CA GLN A 113 -6.96 -18.79 -4.85
C GLN A 113 -5.58 -18.36 -4.37
N ALA A 114 -5.07 -17.25 -4.90
CA ALA A 114 -3.75 -16.73 -4.55
C ALA A 114 -3.77 -15.21 -4.36
N THR A 115 -2.70 -14.71 -3.75
CA THR A 115 -2.52 -13.28 -3.49
C THR A 115 -1.34 -12.74 -4.29
N MET A 116 -1.49 -11.55 -4.89
CA MET A 116 -0.45 -10.87 -5.65
C MET A 116 0.11 -9.67 -4.89
N LEU A 117 1.42 -9.48 -4.94
CA LEU A 117 2.13 -8.28 -4.50
C LEU A 117 2.80 -7.64 -5.71
N ALA A 118 2.49 -6.37 -6.00
CA ALA A 118 3.26 -5.61 -6.98
C ALA A 118 4.34 -4.79 -6.26
N VAL A 119 5.60 -5.14 -6.50
CA VAL A 119 6.75 -4.55 -5.82
C VAL A 119 7.54 -3.72 -6.82
N LYS A 120 7.49 -2.40 -6.65
CA LYS A 120 8.41 -1.51 -7.36
C LYS A 120 9.81 -1.67 -6.79
N VAL A 121 10.74 -2.09 -7.64
CA VAL A 121 12.14 -2.35 -7.28
C VAL A 121 12.87 -1.01 -7.23
N LEU A 122 13.29 -0.63 -6.03
CA LEU A 122 14.07 0.58 -5.77
C LEU A 122 15.37 0.16 -5.07
N SER A 123 15.54 0.57 -3.82
CA SER A 123 16.65 0.18 -2.95
C SER A 123 16.12 -0.53 -1.70
N GLY A 124 17.04 -1.00 -0.86
CA GLY A 124 16.72 -1.65 0.40
C GLY A 124 15.88 -2.91 0.24
N VAL A 125 14.83 -3.05 1.07
CA VAL A 125 13.96 -4.24 1.13
C VAL A 125 13.44 -4.68 -0.23
N SER A 126 13.05 -3.74 -1.10
CA SER A 126 12.52 -4.08 -2.42
C SER A 126 13.57 -4.64 -3.39
N LEU A 127 14.83 -4.21 -3.25
CA LEU A 127 15.94 -4.70 -4.04
C LEU A 127 16.40 -6.07 -3.54
N GLU A 128 16.51 -6.23 -2.21
CA GLU A 128 16.79 -7.53 -1.57
C GLU A 128 15.74 -8.56 -1.98
N MET A 129 14.46 -8.21 -1.87
CA MET A 129 13.36 -9.08 -2.32
C MET A 129 13.50 -9.47 -3.79
N ALA A 130 13.86 -8.51 -4.66
CA ALA A 130 14.09 -8.78 -6.08
C ALA A 130 15.27 -9.70 -6.36
N GLN A 131 16.31 -9.69 -5.53
CA GLN A 131 17.52 -10.49 -5.70
C GLN A 131 17.39 -11.89 -5.09
N ASP A 132 16.74 -11.98 -3.92
CA ASP A 132 16.82 -13.17 -3.06
C ASP A 132 15.57 -14.04 -3.10
N VAL A 133 14.41 -13.49 -3.49
CA VAL A 133 13.13 -14.23 -3.49
C VAL A 133 12.86 -14.82 -4.88
N TRP A 134 12.67 -16.14 -4.95
CA TRP A 134 12.41 -16.93 -6.16
C TRP A 134 11.27 -17.92 -5.92
N PRO A 135 10.56 -18.41 -6.96
CA PRO A 135 9.51 -19.41 -6.77
C PRO A 135 10.00 -20.60 -5.93
N GLY A 136 9.18 -21.03 -4.96
CA GLY A 136 9.52 -21.99 -3.91
C GLY A 136 10.22 -21.41 -2.68
N SER A 137 10.57 -20.11 -2.68
CA SER A 137 11.13 -19.44 -1.49
C SER A 137 10.08 -19.26 -0.41
N LEU A 138 10.50 -19.43 0.85
CA LEU A 138 9.68 -19.09 2.01
C LEU A 138 9.91 -17.63 2.42
N MET A 139 8.90 -16.79 2.23
CA MET A 139 8.91 -15.39 2.59
C MET A 139 8.48 -15.20 4.04
N HIS A 140 9.22 -14.39 4.80
CA HIS A 140 8.84 -14.02 6.16
C HIS A 140 7.87 -12.84 6.12
N ILE A 141 6.59 -13.10 6.44
CA ILE A 141 5.49 -12.15 6.29
C ILE A 141 4.72 -12.02 7.60
N TYR A 142 4.56 -10.80 8.10
CA TYR A 142 3.64 -10.48 9.20
C TYR A 142 2.30 -10.02 8.64
N GLY A 143 1.20 -10.58 9.16
CA GLY A 143 -0.14 -10.16 8.82
C GLY A 143 -1.16 -11.31 8.83
N PRO A 144 -2.35 -11.12 8.22
CA PRO A 144 -2.80 -9.85 7.65
C PRO A 144 -2.98 -8.81 8.77
N LEU A 145 -2.51 -7.60 8.52
CA LEU A 145 -2.67 -6.46 9.42
C LEU A 145 -4.03 -5.79 9.15
N PRO A 146 -4.71 -5.25 10.19
CA PRO A 146 -6.00 -4.60 10.04
C PRO A 146 -5.98 -3.50 8.98
N PRO A 147 -7.09 -3.30 8.24
CA PRO A 147 -7.14 -2.27 7.23
C PRO A 147 -6.86 -0.88 7.80
N LEU A 148 -6.17 -0.06 7.01
CA LEU A 148 -5.99 1.35 7.36
C LEU A 148 -7.33 2.09 7.28
N PRO A 149 -7.56 3.13 8.12
CA PRO A 149 -8.79 3.92 8.08
C PRO A 149 -9.16 4.43 6.69
N ALA A 150 -8.20 4.84 5.87
CA ALA A 150 -8.46 5.22 4.47
C ALA A 150 -9.02 4.10 3.63
N ILE A 151 -8.45 2.89 3.73
CA ILE A 151 -8.91 1.78 2.90
C ILE A 151 -10.28 1.28 3.38
N LEU A 152 -10.56 1.33 4.69
CA LEU A 152 -11.92 1.07 5.21
C LEU A 152 -12.95 2.00 4.61
N ARG A 153 -12.63 3.29 4.44
CA ARG A 153 -13.52 4.25 3.78
C ARG A 153 -13.70 3.92 2.30
N SER A 154 -12.63 3.56 1.60
CA SER A 154 -12.74 3.13 0.20
C SER A 154 -13.58 1.85 0.03
N LEU A 155 -13.75 1.05 1.10
CA LEU A 155 -14.61 -0.13 1.16
C LEU A 155 -16.04 0.17 1.62
N ASP A 156 -16.37 1.40 2.02
CA ASP A 156 -17.73 1.76 2.40
C ASP A 156 -18.65 1.72 1.19
N THR A 157 -19.62 0.81 1.21
CA THR A 157 -20.58 0.56 0.13
C THR A 157 -21.80 1.47 0.18
N SER A 158 -21.85 2.46 1.08
CA SER A 158 -22.96 3.40 1.21
C SER A 158 -23.08 4.37 0.02
N ALA A 159 -21.97 4.68 -0.65
CA ALA A 159 -21.94 5.57 -1.79
C ALA A 159 -22.35 4.86 -3.08
N ALA A 160 -23.35 5.42 -3.77
CA ALA A 160 -23.80 4.90 -5.07
C ALA A 160 -22.79 5.15 -6.21
N ARG A 161 -21.89 6.14 -6.06
CA ARG A 161 -20.91 6.54 -7.06
C ARG A 161 -19.56 6.84 -6.41
N VAL A 162 -18.50 6.23 -6.93
CA VAL A 162 -17.15 6.37 -6.37
C VAL A 162 -16.11 6.59 -7.48
N GLY A 163 -15.40 7.71 -7.43
CA GLY A 163 -14.28 8.02 -8.32
C GLY A 163 -12.95 7.68 -7.65
N PHE A 164 -12.07 6.96 -8.33
CA PHE A 164 -10.73 6.63 -7.85
C PHE A 164 -9.66 7.36 -8.66
N PHE A 165 -8.68 7.95 -7.98
CA PHE A 165 -7.49 8.56 -8.56
C PHE A 165 -6.25 7.80 -8.06
N CYS A 166 -5.76 6.85 -8.84
CA CYS A 166 -4.66 5.99 -8.41
C CYS A 166 -3.38 6.34 -9.19
N PHE A 167 -2.24 6.42 -8.50
CA PHE A 167 -0.96 6.83 -9.07
C PHE A 167 0.07 5.69 -9.00
N GLY A 168 0.47 5.18 -10.17
CA GLY A 168 1.50 4.16 -10.31
C GLY A 168 1.23 2.89 -9.50
N GLY A 169 2.16 2.52 -8.61
CA GLY A 169 2.06 1.31 -7.80
C GLY A 169 0.90 1.29 -6.80
N ALA A 170 0.38 2.47 -6.41
CA ALA A 170 -0.69 2.57 -5.43
C ALA A 170 -2.04 1.98 -5.89
N ILE A 171 -2.15 1.61 -7.18
CA ILE A 171 -3.29 0.85 -7.70
C ILE A 171 -3.55 -0.43 -6.89
N THR A 172 -2.53 -1.03 -6.26
CA THR A 172 -2.69 -2.23 -5.43
C THR A 172 -3.68 -2.04 -4.29
N ALA A 173 -3.79 -0.83 -3.75
CA ALA A 173 -4.78 -0.52 -2.71
C ALA A 173 -6.17 -0.18 -3.29
N CYS A 174 -6.29 0.05 -4.60
CA CYS A 174 -7.54 0.40 -5.26
C CYS A 174 -8.28 -0.82 -5.83
N VAL A 175 -7.58 -1.86 -6.31
CA VAL A 175 -8.19 -2.97 -7.07
C VAL A 175 -9.29 -3.67 -6.28
N ASP A 176 -9.01 -4.08 -5.05
CA ASP A 176 -9.99 -4.83 -4.26
C ASP A 176 -11.15 -3.97 -3.75
N PRO A 177 -10.95 -2.71 -3.30
CA PRO A 177 -12.06 -1.79 -3.07
C PRO A 177 -12.94 -1.54 -4.29
N ILE A 178 -12.35 -1.37 -5.48
CA ILE A 178 -13.11 -1.22 -6.74
C ILE A 178 -13.98 -2.45 -6.99
N ARG A 179 -13.41 -3.66 -6.87
CA ARG A 179 -14.16 -4.92 -7.02
C ARG A 179 -15.30 -5.02 -6.01
N ALA A 180 -15.05 -4.70 -4.74
CA ALA A 180 -16.06 -4.74 -3.69
C ALA A 180 -17.21 -3.77 -3.98
N LEU A 181 -16.92 -2.51 -4.30
CA LEU A 181 -17.93 -1.51 -4.62
C LEU A 181 -18.80 -1.90 -5.82
N LEU A 182 -18.18 -2.42 -6.89
CA LEU A 182 -18.90 -2.91 -8.07
C LEU A 182 -19.81 -4.10 -7.73
N ASN A 183 -19.32 -5.05 -6.93
CA ASN A 183 -20.11 -6.20 -6.47
C ASN A 183 -21.34 -5.75 -5.63
N HIS A 184 -21.20 -4.67 -4.86
CA HIS A 184 -22.30 -4.05 -4.11
C HIS A 184 -23.20 -3.14 -4.96
N GLY A 185 -22.88 -2.98 -6.24
CA GLY A 185 -23.72 -2.30 -7.22
C GLY A 185 -23.45 -0.80 -7.38
N ALA A 186 -22.38 -0.25 -6.81
CA ALA A 186 -21.97 1.13 -7.03
C ALA A 186 -21.47 1.35 -8.47
N GLU A 187 -21.60 2.59 -8.96
CA GLU A 187 -20.91 3.06 -10.16
C GLU A 187 -19.50 3.51 -9.77
N VAL A 188 -18.48 3.01 -10.48
CA VAL A 188 -17.07 3.27 -10.19
C VAL A 188 -16.34 3.79 -11.43
N ARG A 189 -15.61 4.89 -11.27
CA ARG A 189 -14.75 5.44 -12.33
C ARG A 189 -13.32 5.55 -11.81
N LEU A 190 -12.37 4.91 -12.48
CA LEU A 190 -10.96 4.93 -12.13
C LEU A 190 -10.17 5.80 -13.10
N LEU A 191 -9.44 6.79 -12.60
CA LEU A 191 -8.36 7.47 -13.30
C LEU A 191 -7.04 6.89 -12.82
N TYR A 192 -6.34 6.19 -13.70
CA TYR A 192 -5.10 5.50 -13.37
C TYR A 192 -3.89 6.12 -14.06
N PHE A 193 -3.08 6.84 -13.27
CA PHE A 193 -1.94 7.63 -13.74
C PHE A 193 -0.65 6.81 -13.74
N ASN A 194 0.00 6.73 -14.90
CA ASN A 194 1.28 6.07 -15.10
C ASN A 194 2.22 6.94 -15.94
N LYS A 195 3.51 6.57 -16.00
CA LYS A 195 4.44 7.26 -16.92
C LYS A 195 4.13 6.93 -18.37
N GLY A 196 3.84 5.67 -18.67
CA GLY A 196 3.44 5.19 -19.98
C GLY A 196 2.66 3.88 -19.87
N PRO A 197 2.14 3.35 -20.99
CA PRO A 197 1.33 2.14 -21.02
C PRO A 197 2.07 0.91 -20.49
N GLU A 198 3.39 0.86 -20.64
CA GLU A 198 4.25 -0.24 -20.17
C GLU A 198 4.35 -0.33 -18.64
N GLN A 199 3.85 0.67 -17.91
CA GLN A 199 3.87 0.73 -16.45
C GLN A 199 2.52 0.43 -15.81
N VAL A 200 1.48 0.15 -16.61
CA VAL A 200 0.14 -0.14 -16.10
C VAL A 200 0.11 -1.52 -15.46
N LEU A 201 0.02 -1.54 -14.13
CA LEU A 201 -0.16 -2.78 -13.38
C LEU A 201 -1.62 -3.24 -13.46
N PHE A 202 -1.83 -4.56 -13.45
CA PHE A 202 -3.16 -5.19 -13.47
C PHE A 202 -4.07 -4.76 -14.62
N ARG A 203 -3.51 -4.33 -15.77
CA ARG A 203 -4.28 -3.90 -16.96
C ARG A 203 -5.39 -4.89 -17.31
N ARG A 204 -5.04 -6.19 -17.40
CA ARG A 204 -5.99 -7.26 -17.76
C ARG A 204 -7.14 -7.36 -16.77
N GLN A 205 -6.86 -7.31 -15.46
CA GLN A 205 -7.88 -7.39 -14.42
C GLN A 205 -8.80 -6.16 -14.46
N LEU A 206 -8.22 -4.96 -14.59
CA LEU A 206 -8.97 -3.71 -14.68
C LEU A 206 -9.84 -3.68 -15.95
N ASP A 207 -9.30 -4.04 -17.11
CA ASP A 207 -10.08 -4.10 -18.35
C ASP A 207 -11.16 -5.20 -18.30
N GLY A 208 -10.90 -6.32 -17.62
CA GLY A 208 -11.87 -7.37 -17.38
C GLY A 208 -13.11 -6.88 -16.62
N LEU A 209 -12.95 -5.95 -15.67
CA LEU A 209 -14.08 -5.33 -14.97
C LEU A 209 -15.01 -4.55 -15.90
N LYS A 210 -14.52 -4.02 -17.03
CA LYS A 210 -15.36 -3.33 -18.02
C LYS A 210 -16.35 -4.30 -18.67
N ALA A 211 -15.91 -5.54 -18.93
CA ALA A 211 -16.76 -6.57 -19.51
C ALA A 211 -17.80 -7.09 -18.49
N LEU A 212 -17.41 -7.16 -17.21
CA LEU A 212 -18.30 -7.61 -16.13
C LEU A 212 -19.33 -6.54 -15.72
N TYR A 213 -18.94 -5.25 -15.79
CA TYR A 213 -19.72 -4.11 -15.30
C TYR A 213 -19.81 -2.97 -16.33
N PRO A 214 -20.32 -3.20 -17.55
CA PRO A 214 -20.22 -2.23 -18.65
C PRO A 214 -20.90 -0.89 -18.38
N GLU A 215 -22.02 -0.89 -17.64
CA GLU A 215 -22.76 0.32 -17.28
C GLU A 215 -22.26 0.97 -15.98
N LYS A 216 -21.51 0.24 -15.15
CA LYS A 216 -21.13 0.66 -13.80
C LYS A 216 -19.65 0.92 -13.63
N TYR A 217 -18.80 0.48 -14.55
CA TYR A 217 -17.36 0.63 -14.43
C TYR A 217 -16.75 1.35 -15.64
N ARG A 218 -15.98 2.39 -15.36
CA ARG A 218 -15.11 3.03 -16.36
C ARG A 218 -13.70 3.12 -15.81
N VAL A 219 -12.72 2.85 -16.67
CA VAL A 219 -11.30 3.06 -16.38
C VAL A 219 -10.71 3.98 -17.44
N HIS A 220 -9.97 4.98 -16.97
CA HIS A 220 -9.26 5.96 -17.75
C HIS A 220 -7.77 5.86 -17.43
N TYR A 221 -6.96 5.44 -18.40
CA TYR A 221 -5.51 5.37 -18.25
C TYR A 221 -4.90 6.72 -18.63
N VAL A 222 -4.04 7.28 -17.78
CA VAL A 222 -3.43 8.59 -18.01
C VAL A 222 -1.92 8.47 -18.05
N TYR A 223 -1.29 8.87 -19.17
CA TYR A 223 0.14 8.75 -19.40
C TYR A 223 0.84 10.11 -19.28
N THR A 224 1.81 10.19 -18.37
CA THR A 224 2.47 11.45 -18.01
C THR A 224 3.77 11.72 -18.78
N ARG A 225 4.35 10.73 -19.46
CA ARG A 225 5.60 10.92 -20.23
C ARG A 225 5.31 11.78 -21.47
N PRO A 226 6.13 12.81 -21.74
CA PRO A 226 6.01 13.59 -22.98
C PRO A 226 6.17 12.71 -24.21
N GLY A 227 5.32 12.94 -25.23
CA GLY A 227 5.36 12.21 -26.50
C GLY A 227 4.47 10.96 -26.56
N GLU A 228 3.93 10.51 -25.42
CA GLU A 228 2.83 9.54 -25.40
C GLU A 228 1.59 10.17 -26.04
N LYS A 229 0.81 9.38 -26.77
CA LYS A 229 -0.48 9.79 -27.35
C LYS A 229 -1.56 8.88 -26.79
N ALA A 230 -2.75 9.46 -26.60
CA ALA A 230 -3.94 8.67 -26.34
C ALA A 230 -4.34 8.00 -27.65
N ASP A 231 -4.10 6.70 -27.75
CA ASP A 231 -4.32 5.93 -28.98
C ASP A 231 -5.62 5.12 -28.92
N SER A 232 -6.32 5.14 -27.78
CA SER A 232 -7.56 4.38 -27.56
C SER A 232 -8.56 5.13 -26.68
N PRO A 233 -9.88 4.86 -26.83
CA PRO A 233 -10.89 5.39 -25.92
C PRO A 233 -10.59 5.04 -24.47
N GLY A 234 -10.66 6.04 -23.60
CA GLY A 234 -10.30 5.91 -22.18
C GLY A 234 -8.81 6.12 -21.91
N GLU A 235 -7.98 6.44 -22.90
CA GLU A 235 -6.59 6.86 -22.68
C GLU A 235 -6.46 8.38 -22.74
N TRP A 236 -5.58 8.92 -21.91
CA TRP A 236 -5.33 10.35 -21.76
C TRP A 236 -3.85 10.62 -21.63
N THR A 237 -3.42 11.84 -21.93
CA THR A 237 -2.02 12.28 -21.78
C THR A 237 -1.92 13.48 -20.86
N GLY A 238 -0.83 13.56 -20.12
CA GLY A 238 -0.55 14.68 -19.22
C GLY A 238 -0.76 14.34 -17.75
N ARG A 239 -1.00 15.36 -16.93
CA ARG A 239 -1.24 15.24 -15.49
C ARG A 239 -2.70 15.56 -15.18
N LEU A 240 -3.18 15.08 -14.03
CA LEU A 240 -4.49 15.44 -13.50
C LEU A 240 -4.71 16.95 -13.58
N ASN A 241 -5.84 17.34 -14.17
CA ASN A 241 -6.25 18.72 -14.37
C ASN A 241 -7.80 18.80 -14.37
N SER A 242 -8.33 20.02 -14.28
CA SER A 242 -9.77 20.30 -14.25
C SER A 242 -10.53 19.72 -15.43
N ASP A 243 -9.94 19.77 -16.62
CA ASP A 243 -10.61 19.40 -17.87
C ASP A 243 -10.83 17.89 -17.92
N MET A 244 -9.83 17.09 -17.56
CA MET A 244 -9.97 15.65 -17.41
C MET A 244 -11.09 15.27 -16.44
N VAL A 245 -11.19 16.00 -15.34
CA VAL A 245 -12.21 15.73 -14.32
C VAL A 245 -13.60 16.14 -14.80
N ALA A 246 -13.74 17.29 -15.43
CA ALA A 246 -15.00 17.72 -16.02
C ALA A 246 -15.48 16.75 -17.11
N ASP A 247 -14.59 16.32 -18.01
CA ASP A 247 -14.93 15.38 -19.07
C ASP A 247 -15.35 14.02 -18.54
N ILE A 248 -14.70 13.54 -17.47
CA ILE A 248 -14.96 12.19 -16.93
C ILE A 248 -16.12 12.18 -15.94
N PHE A 249 -16.39 13.27 -15.22
CA PHE A 249 -17.31 13.27 -14.07
C PHE A 249 -18.43 14.31 -14.12
N SER A 250 -18.55 15.12 -15.17
CA SER A 250 -19.57 16.18 -15.25
C SER A 250 -21.00 15.68 -15.02
N ASP A 251 -21.35 14.48 -15.49
CA ASP A 251 -22.66 13.85 -15.27
C ASP A 251 -22.89 13.36 -13.83
N TRP A 252 -21.86 13.35 -12.99
CA TRP A 252 -21.97 13.10 -11.56
C TRP A 252 -22.16 14.37 -10.74
N TYR A 253 -22.02 15.57 -11.31
CA TYR A 253 -22.02 16.83 -10.54
C TYR A 253 -23.37 17.10 -9.86
N ASP A 254 -24.47 16.62 -10.45
CA ASP A 254 -25.82 16.76 -9.89
C ASP A 254 -26.16 15.74 -8.80
N PHE A 255 -25.24 14.83 -8.47
CA PHE A 255 -25.47 13.71 -7.57
C PHE A 255 -24.38 13.56 -6.51
N PRO A 256 -24.67 12.96 -5.35
CA PRO A 256 -23.64 12.61 -4.39
C PRO A 256 -22.68 11.57 -4.99
N ALA A 257 -21.40 11.90 -5.00
CA ALA A 257 -20.30 11.03 -5.39
C ALA A 257 -19.16 11.14 -4.37
N ARG A 258 -18.47 10.03 -4.12
CA ARG A 258 -17.29 9.98 -3.26
C ARG A 258 -16.03 9.90 -4.13
N PHE A 259 -14.98 10.63 -3.75
CA PHE A 259 -13.71 10.59 -4.46
C PHE A 259 -12.58 10.10 -3.56
N GLU A 260 -11.87 9.08 -4.03
CA GLU A 260 -10.78 8.39 -3.35
C GLU A 260 -9.49 8.60 -4.12
N SER A 261 -8.36 8.78 -3.45
CA SER A 261 -7.06 8.79 -4.12
C SER A 261 -6.02 7.95 -3.41
N ALA A 262 -5.11 7.37 -4.20
CA ALA A 262 -4.05 6.49 -3.71
C ALA A 262 -2.72 6.80 -4.41
N GLY A 263 -1.69 7.02 -3.59
CA GLY A 263 -0.30 7.26 -4.03
C GLY A 263 0.11 8.72 -3.95
N HIS A 264 1.36 9.01 -4.32
CA HIS A 264 1.89 10.37 -4.24
C HIS A 264 1.30 11.28 -5.30
N TRP A 265 0.56 12.29 -4.83
CA TRP A 265 0.13 13.43 -5.62
C TRP A 265 0.58 14.70 -4.87
N LYS A 266 1.19 15.65 -5.59
CA LYS A 266 1.57 16.95 -5.03
C LYS A 266 0.45 17.97 -5.33
N ASP A 267 -0.24 18.42 -4.29
CA ASP A 267 -0.87 19.74 -4.15
C ASP A 267 -1.94 20.21 -5.16
N ARG A 268 -2.71 19.34 -5.85
CA ARG A 268 -3.61 19.83 -6.94
C ARG A 268 -5.03 19.26 -7.04
N VAL A 269 -5.45 18.44 -6.09
CA VAL A 269 -6.79 17.83 -6.11
C VAL A 269 -7.83 18.67 -5.35
N TYR A 270 -7.42 19.38 -4.29
CA TYR A 270 -8.31 20.15 -3.42
C TYR A 270 -8.98 21.37 -4.08
N ASP A 271 -8.46 21.86 -5.21
CA ASP A 271 -9.01 23.01 -5.95
C ASP A 271 -10.03 22.60 -7.04
N MET A 272 -10.40 21.33 -7.10
CA MET A 272 -11.29 20.81 -8.13
C MET A 272 -12.75 20.86 -7.66
N PRO A 273 -13.72 21.18 -8.55
CA PRO A 273 -15.12 21.50 -8.19
C PRO A 273 -15.96 20.32 -7.67
N LEU A 274 -15.33 19.18 -7.38
CA LEU A 274 -15.96 17.91 -7.04
C LEU A 274 -15.97 17.65 -5.52
N GLY A 275 -16.85 18.35 -4.79
CA GLY A 275 -17.22 17.96 -3.42
C GLY A 275 -16.07 17.72 -2.43
N GLU A 276 -16.29 16.84 -1.45
CA GLU A 276 -15.27 16.46 -0.46
C GLU A 276 -14.23 15.51 -1.07
N TRP A 277 -12.99 15.99 -1.17
CA TRP A 277 -11.83 15.22 -1.60
C TRP A 277 -11.10 14.63 -0.40
N LEU A 278 -10.98 13.31 -0.35
CA LEU A 278 -10.23 12.61 0.68
C LEU A 278 -9.07 11.88 0.04
N GLY A 279 -7.86 12.42 0.20
CA GLY A 279 -6.64 11.81 -0.31
C GLY A 279 -5.67 11.40 0.78
N GLU A 280 -5.20 10.16 0.72
CA GLU A 280 -4.07 9.70 1.54
C GLU A 280 -2.98 9.11 0.65
N THR A 281 -1.73 9.47 0.93
CA THR A 281 -0.59 8.78 0.35
C THR A 281 -0.49 7.44 1.07
N LEU A 282 -1.00 6.38 0.45
CA LEU A 282 -1.05 5.10 1.13
C LEU A 282 0.36 4.56 1.43
N TRP A 283 1.33 4.63 0.50
CA TRP A 283 2.71 4.19 0.74
C TRP A 283 3.75 4.87 -0.19
N GLU A 284 4.99 5.04 0.30
CA GLU A 284 6.20 5.48 -0.44
C GLU A 284 6.94 4.32 -1.15
#